data_AF-A0A3Q7TH15-F1
#
_entry.id   AF-A0A3Q7TH15-F1
#
_cell.length_a   1.000
_cell.length_b   1.000
_cell.length_c   1.000
_cell.angle_alpha   90.00
_cell.angle_beta   90.00
_cell.angle_gamma   90.00
#
_symmetry.space_group_name_H-M   'P 1'
#
loop_
_entity.id
_entity.type
_entity.pdbx_description
1 polymer ?
#
loop_
_entity_poly.entity_id
_entity_poly.type
_entity_poly.pdbx_seq_one_letter_code
_entity_poly.pdbx_strand_id
1 'polypeptide(L)'
;MLSWGGRTSTRALPLPLLLTHWVLTLLPSHDQEKERSWHQQELDKALESLEKEKMELETRLREQQAEAEAIRTQREEERAEAESALCQMQLETEKERVSLLETLLQTQKELADASQQLERLRQDMKVQKLKEQVWRVDLGGKERWHRHAPLAWTSSVLLLCKCECGKCTCYPPGDRRVYGKTCECDDRRCEGLDGTVCGGHGTCSCGHCVCETGWFGKLCQHPRKCNMTEEQSKSLCESADGILCSGKGSCHCGKCICSAEEWYISGELCDCDDRDCDKHDGLICTGNGICSCGNCECWDGWNGNACEIWLGTEYP
;
A
#
# COMPACT_ATOMS: atom_id res chain seq x y z
N MET A 1 -21.22 -118.25 -13.73
CA MET A 1 -20.24 -117.80 -12.73
C MET A 1 -18.84 -117.99 -13.30
N LEU A 2 -17.98 -116.98 -13.11
CA LEU A 2 -16.50 -117.00 -13.15
C LEU A 2 -15.73 -116.75 -14.48
N SER A 3 -15.16 -115.54 -14.47
CA SER A 3 -13.94 -114.95 -15.05
C SER A 3 -12.78 -115.87 -15.52
N TRP A 4 -12.24 -115.58 -16.72
CA TRP A 4 -10.93 -116.02 -17.22
C TRP A 4 -10.23 -114.85 -17.96
N GLY A 5 -9.06 -114.42 -17.46
CA GLY A 5 -8.27 -113.29 -17.96
C GLY A 5 -7.20 -113.72 -18.97
N GLY A 6 -7.34 -113.24 -20.21
CA GLY A 6 -6.54 -113.63 -21.37
C GLY A 6 -5.20 -112.92 -21.51
N ARG A 7 -4.26 -113.66 -22.08
CA ARG A 7 -2.82 -113.43 -22.28
C ARG A 7 -2.56 -113.11 -23.76
N THR A 8 -1.75 -112.10 -24.11
CA THR A 8 -0.90 -112.04 -25.33
C THR A 8 0.07 -110.85 -25.20
N SER A 9 1.39 -111.06 -25.23
CA SER A 9 2.28 -111.21 -26.39
C SER A 9 2.72 -109.86 -26.99
N THR A 10 4.00 -109.56 -26.77
CA THR A 10 4.82 -108.52 -27.38
C THR A 10 4.60 -108.35 -28.88
N ARG A 11 4.35 -107.13 -29.34
CA ARG A 11 4.80 -106.63 -30.64
C ARG A 11 4.94 -105.10 -30.59
N ALA A 12 6.19 -104.63 -30.66
CA ALA A 12 6.52 -103.24 -30.90
C ALA A 12 5.86 -102.79 -32.21
N LEU A 13 5.01 -101.76 -32.12
CA LEU A 13 4.44 -101.08 -33.27
C LEU A 13 5.55 -100.27 -33.96
N PRO A 14 5.64 -100.28 -35.30
CA PRO A 14 6.69 -99.58 -36.01
C PRO A 14 6.51 -98.06 -35.89
N LEU A 15 7.62 -97.35 -35.70
CA LEU A 15 7.71 -95.88 -35.59
C LEU A 15 7.07 -95.02 -36.72
N PRO A 16 6.69 -95.49 -37.94
CA PRO A 16 6.12 -94.58 -38.94
C PRO A 16 4.67 -94.15 -38.69
N LEU A 17 3.91 -94.81 -37.81
CA LEU A 17 2.47 -94.55 -37.64
C LEU A 17 2.12 -93.62 -36.48
N LEU A 18 3.08 -93.28 -35.61
CA LEU A 18 2.89 -92.26 -34.57
C LEU A 18 3.15 -90.83 -35.13
N LEU A 19 3.95 -90.70 -36.18
CA LEU A 19 4.16 -89.42 -36.86
C LEU A 19 2.95 -88.99 -37.69
N THR A 20 2.23 -89.92 -38.33
CA THR A 20 1.05 -89.58 -39.14
C THR A 20 -0.19 -89.24 -38.30
N HIS A 21 -0.33 -89.82 -37.11
CA HIS A 21 -1.42 -89.48 -36.19
C HIS A 21 -1.18 -88.14 -35.47
N TRP A 22 0.09 -87.78 -35.18
CA TRP A 22 0.45 -86.45 -34.68
C TRP A 22 0.33 -85.35 -35.76
N VAL A 23 0.65 -85.65 -37.02
CA VAL A 23 0.54 -84.70 -38.15
C VAL A 23 -0.93 -84.38 -38.49
N LEU A 24 -1.86 -85.34 -38.36
CA LEU A 24 -3.30 -85.11 -38.57
C LEU A 24 -4.00 -84.37 -37.42
N THR A 25 -3.41 -84.34 -36.22
CA THR A 25 -3.88 -83.49 -35.10
C THR A 25 -3.26 -82.09 -35.10
N LEU A 26 -2.28 -81.81 -35.98
CA LEU A 26 -1.62 -80.52 -36.13
C LEU A 26 -2.12 -79.71 -37.34
N LEU A 27 -2.88 -80.33 -38.24
CA LEU A 27 -3.59 -79.64 -39.31
C LEU A 27 -4.88 -79.05 -38.75
N PRO A 28 -5.04 -77.73 -38.73
CA PRO A 28 -6.26 -77.15 -38.20
C PRO A 28 -7.48 -77.56 -39.02
N SER A 29 -8.61 -77.77 -38.36
CA SER A 29 -9.87 -78.02 -39.07
C SER A 29 -10.28 -76.78 -39.86
N HIS A 30 -10.95 -76.98 -41.00
CA HIS A 30 -11.45 -75.90 -41.86
C HIS A 30 -12.30 -74.86 -41.12
N ASP A 31 -13.00 -75.25 -40.05
CA ASP A 31 -13.74 -74.32 -39.19
C ASP A 31 -12.81 -73.46 -38.29
N GLN A 32 -11.69 -74.01 -37.78
CA GLN A 32 -10.71 -73.23 -37.03
C GLN A 32 -9.95 -72.21 -37.90
N GLU A 33 -9.74 -72.50 -39.19
CA GLU A 33 -9.13 -71.54 -40.12
C GLU A 33 -10.06 -70.37 -40.43
N LYS A 34 -11.37 -70.62 -40.54
CA LYS A 34 -12.39 -69.56 -40.69
C LYS A 34 -12.49 -68.68 -39.45
N GLU A 35 -12.52 -69.27 -38.26
CA GLU A 35 -12.51 -68.49 -37.00
C GLU A 35 -11.26 -67.63 -36.89
N ARG A 36 -10.08 -68.18 -37.18
CA ARG A 36 -8.83 -67.39 -37.21
C ARG A 36 -8.87 -66.26 -38.24
N SER A 37 -9.39 -66.52 -39.44
CA SER A 37 -9.54 -65.49 -40.48
C SER A 37 -10.49 -64.37 -40.04
N TRP A 38 -11.61 -64.72 -39.41
CA TRP A 38 -12.57 -63.75 -38.87
C TRP A 38 -11.94 -62.89 -37.75
N HIS A 39 -11.24 -63.52 -36.81
CA HIS A 39 -10.53 -62.80 -35.75
C HIS A 39 -9.42 -61.90 -36.29
N GLN A 40 -8.68 -62.36 -37.30
CA GLN A 40 -7.65 -61.56 -37.97
C GLN A 40 -8.28 -60.33 -38.64
N GLN A 41 -9.39 -60.51 -39.34
CA GLN A 41 -10.11 -59.41 -39.99
C GLN A 41 -10.64 -58.37 -38.99
N GLU A 42 -11.17 -58.81 -37.84
CA GLU A 42 -11.61 -57.90 -36.79
C GLU A 42 -10.44 -57.16 -36.12
N LEU A 43 -9.28 -57.82 -35.95
CA LEU A 43 -8.05 -57.18 -35.48
C LEU A 43 -7.55 -56.12 -36.45
N ASP A 44 -7.54 -56.40 -37.76
CA ASP A 44 -7.09 -55.46 -38.78
C ASP A 44 -8.00 -54.22 -38.82
N LYS A 45 -9.32 -54.40 -38.74
CA LYS A 45 -10.27 -53.27 -38.62
C LYS A 45 -10.04 -52.44 -37.37
N ALA A 46 -9.78 -53.10 -36.23
CA ALA A 46 -9.50 -52.41 -34.98
C ALA A 46 -8.18 -51.62 -35.06
N LEU A 47 -7.15 -52.18 -35.70
CA LEU A 47 -5.87 -51.51 -35.90
C LEU A 47 -6.02 -50.28 -36.80
N GLU A 48 -6.71 -50.38 -37.93
CA GLU A 48 -6.99 -49.24 -38.82
C GLU A 48 -7.77 -48.13 -38.08
N SER A 49 -8.74 -48.52 -37.24
CA SER A 49 -9.48 -47.56 -36.40
C SER A 49 -8.57 -46.84 -35.42
N LEU A 50 -7.69 -47.57 -34.72
CA LEU A 50 -6.75 -47.01 -33.76
C LEU A 50 -5.69 -46.12 -34.44
N GLU A 51 -5.22 -46.49 -35.63
CA GLU A 51 -4.29 -45.66 -36.40
C GLU A 51 -4.93 -44.34 -36.84
N LYS A 52 -6.21 -44.38 -37.23
CA LYS A 52 -6.98 -43.17 -37.56
C LYS A 52 -7.15 -42.28 -36.33
N GLU A 53 -7.56 -42.84 -35.20
CA GLU A 53 -7.70 -42.10 -33.93
C GLU A 53 -6.36 -41.51 -33.48
N LYS A 54 -5.27 -42.27 -33.60
CA LYS A 54 -3.92 -41.81 -33.29
C LYS A 54 -3.54 -40.60 -34.16
N MET A 55 -3.74 -40.68 -35.48
CA MET A 55 -3.44 -39.57 -36.39
C MET A 55 -4.26 -38.32 -36.07
N GLU A 56 -5.54 -38.49 -35.71
CA GLU A 56 -6.41 -37.39 -35.29
C GLU A 56 -5.91 -36.75 -33.98
N LEU A 57 -5.55 -37.54 -32.98
CA LEU A 57 -5.02 -37.07 -31.70
C LEU A 57 -3.65 -36.39 -31.86
N GLU A 58 -2.76 -36.93 -32.69
CA GLU A 58 -1.47 -36.31 -32.97
C GLU A 58 -1.63 -34.95 -33.65
N THR A 59 -2.60 -34.81 -34.56
CA THR A 59 -2.91 -33.54 -35.20
C THR A 59 -3.42 -32.52 -34.18
N ARG A 60 -4.40 -32.91 -33.36
CA ARG A 60 -4.94 -32.06 -32.28
C ARG A 60 -3.87 -31.64 -31.28
N LEU A 61 -2.94 -32.54 -30.93
CA LEU A 61 -1.83 -32.22 -30.03
C LEU A 61 -0.90 -31.16 -30.63
N ARG A 62 -0.59 -31.25 -31.93
CA ARG A 62 0.23 -30.24 -32.62
C ARG A 62 -0.47 -28.89 -32.68
N GLU A 63 -1.77 -28.87 -32.95
CA GLU A 63 -2.57 -27.64 -32.94
C GLU A 63 -2.57 -27.00 -31.55
N GLN A 64 -2.82 -27.79 -30.49
CA GLN A 64 -2.77 -27.30 -29.11
C GLN A 64 -1.38 -26.78 -28.71
N GLN A 65 -0.31 -27.42 -29.17
CA GLN A 65 1.06 -26.96 -28.94
C GLN A 65 1.32 -25.63 -29.65
N ALA A 66 0.93 -25.49 -30.91
CA ALA A 66 1.07 -24.25 -31.66
C ALA A 66 0.26 -23.10 -31.04
N GLU A 67 -0.98 -23.38 -30.59
CA GLU A 67 -1.81 -22.40 -29.88
C GLU A 67 -1.17 -21.99 -28.55
N ALA A 68 -0.65 -22.94 -27.77
CA ALA A 68 0.01 -22.65 -26.50
C ALA A 68 1.30 -21.81 -26.69
N GLU A 69 2.08 -22.11 -27.73
CA GLU A 69 3.26 -21.34 -28.09
C GLU A 69 2.88 -19.92 -28.53
N ALA A 70 1.85 -19.75 -29.37
CA ALA A 70 1.37 -18.44 -29.81
C ALA A 70 0.86 -17.58 -28.64
N ILE A 71 0.11 -18.18 -27.70
CA ILE A 71 -0.35 -17.49 -26.49
C ILE A 71 0.85 -17.09 -25.62
N ARG A 72 1.87 -17.95 -25.52
CA ARG A 72 3.07 -17.65 -24.76
C ARG A 72 3.85 -16.49 -25.37
N THR A 73 4.07 -16.48 -26.68
CA THR A 73 4.77 -15.38 -27.36
C THR A 73 4.02 -14.07 -27.23
N GLN A 74 2.69 -14.09 -27.39
CA GLN A 74 1.87 -12.90 -27.22
C GLN A 74 1.99 -12.33 -25.79
N ARG A 75 1.95 -13.18 -24.76
CA ARG A 75 2.13 -12.72 -23.37
C ARG A 75 3.54 -12.17 -23.09
N GLU A 76 4.55 -12.69 -23.76
CA GLU A 76 5.93 -12.18 -23.66
C GLU A 76 6.04 -10.80 -24.34
N GLU A 77 5.39 -10.60 -25.49
CA GLU A 77 5.29 -9.29 -26.17
C GLU A 77 4.52 -8.26 -25.33
N GLU A 78 3.32 -8.61 -24.83
CA GLU A 78 2.52 -7.74 -23.96
C GLU A 78 3.28 -7.36 -22.69
N ARG A 79 4.05 -8.29 -22.12
CA ARG A 79 4.92 -7.99 -20.97
C ARG A 79 6.03 -7.00 -21.34
N ALA A 80 6.70 -7.20 -22.47
CA ALA A 80 7.76 -6.30 -22.93
C ALA A 80 7.22 -4.89 -23.23
N GLU A 81 6.02 -4.79 -23.81
CA GLU A 81 5.34 -3.51 -24.02
C GLU A 81 5.00 -2.82 -22.71
N ALA A 82 4.46 -3.56 -21.73
CA ALA A 82 4.15 -3.01 -20.41
C ALA A 82 5.41 -2.54 -19.67
N GLU A 83 6.50 -3.29 -19.73
CA GLU A 83 7.80 -2.91 -19.15
C GLU A 83 8.37 -1.65 -19.83
N SER A 84 8.25 -1.55 -21.15
CA SER A 84 8.66 -0.36 -21.91
C SER A 84 7.84 0.87 -21.53
N ALA A 85 6.51 0.74 -21.42
CA ALA A 85 5.62 1.82 -21.01
C ALA A 85 5.91 2.28 -19.57
N LEU A 86 6.17 1.35 -18.66
CA LEU A 86 6.56 1.66 -17.29
C LEU A 86 7.87 2.46 -17.25
N CYS A 87 8.87 2.06 -18.03
CA CYS A 87 10.15 2.76 -18.13
C CYS A 87 9.98 4.19 -18.66
N GLN A 88 9.13 4.39 -19.67
CA GLN A 88 8.82 5.72 -20.19
C GLN A 88 8.14 6.61 -19.15
N MET A 89 7.15 6.09 -18.43
CA MET A 89 6.47 6.82 -17.37
C MET A 89 7.46 7.25 -16.28
N GLN A 90 8.33 6.35 -15.84
CA GLN A 90 9.37 6.65 -14.85
C GLN A 90 10.34 7.74 -15.33
N LEU A 91 10.74 7.69 -16.60
CA LEU A 91 11.59 8.70 -17.19
C LEU A 91 10.94 10.08 -17.18
N GLU A 92 9.66 10.19 -17.53
CA GLU A 92 8.93 11.46 -17.48
C GLU A 92 8.77 11.96 -16.04
N THR A 93 8.46 11.08 -15.09
CA THR A 93 8.41 11.46 -13.66
C THR A 93 9.76 11.99 -13.15
N GLU A 94 10.87 11.37 -13.53
CA GLU A 94 12.20 11.86 -13.15
C GLU A 94 12.55 13.18 -13.84
N LYS A 95 12.13 13.40 -15.09
CA LYS A 95 12.28 14.71 -15.76
C LYS A 95 11.50 15.80 -15.04
N GLU A 96 10.24 15.54 -14.68
CA GLU A 96 9.41 16.48 -13.91
C GLU A 96 10.05 16.77 -12.55
N ARG A 97 10.53 15.73 -11.85
CA ARG A 97 11.24 15.88 -10.57
C ARG A 97 12.48 16.75 -10.70
N VAL A 98 13.31 16.55 -11.73
CA VAL A 98 14.50 17.37 -11.98
C VAL A 98 14.10 18.83 -12.27
N SER A 99 13.08 19.05 -13.10
CA SER A 99 12.58 20.40 -13.40
C SER A 99 12.06 21.13 -12.15
N LEU A 100 11.35 20.42 -11.26
CA LEU A 100 10.90 20.95 -9.99
C LEU A 100 12.07 21.29 -9.05
N LEU A 101 13.09 20.44 -9.00
CA LEU A 101 14.30 20.70 -8.20
C LEU A 101 15.08 21.92 -8.71
N GLU A 102 15.18 22.10 -10.03
CA GLU A 102 15.79 23.30 -10.63
C GLU A 102 15.02 24.56 -10.26
N THR A 103 13.68 24.51 -10.34
CA THR A 103 12.80 25.61 -9.94
C THR A 103 12.94 25.94 -8.44
N LEU A 104 13.00 24.91 -7.59
CA LEU A 104 13.23 25.08 -6.15
C LEU A 104 14.59 25.72 -5.86
N LEU A 105 15.64 25.31 -6.56
CA LEU A 105 16.97 25.89 -6.39
C LEU A 105 17.00 27.36 -6.83
N GLN A 106 16.32 27.68 -7.93
CA GLN A 106 16.20 29.06 -8.43
C GLN A 106 15.45 29.95 -7.43
N THR A 107 14.30 29.49 -6.92
CA THR A 107 13.54 30.24 -5.90
C THR A 107 14.31 30.40 -4.59
N GLN A 108 15.08 29.39 -4.18
CA GLN A 108 15.94 29.50 -3.00
C GLN A 108 17.02 30.57 -3.18
N LYS A 109 17.59 30.68 -4.38
CA LYS A 109 18.56 31.73 -4.72
C LYS A 109 17.91 33.12 -4.69
N GLU A 110 16.74 33.27 -5.30
CA GLU A 110 16.00 34.54 -5.29
C GLU A 110 15.63 34.98 -3.85
N LEU A 111 15.23 34.02 -3.01
CA LEU A 111 14.95 34.28 -1.60
C LEU A 111 16.20 34.71 -0.82
N ALA A 112 17.35 34.08 -1.10
CA ALA A 112 18.62 34.47 -0.50
C ALA A 112 19.04 35.89 -0.91
N ASP A 113 18.89 36.23 -2.19
CA ASP A 113 19.18 37.56 -2.71
C ASP A 113 18.24 38.61 -2.09
N ALA A 114 16.93 38.33 -2.01
CA ALA A 114 15.95 39.21 -1.37
C ALA A 114 16.24 39.39 0.13
N SER A 115 16.61 38.32 0.83
CA SER A 115 17.03 38.38 2.24
C SER A 115 18.25 39.27 2.44
N GLN A 116 19.25 39.16 1.55
CA GLN A 116 20.43 40.01 1.60
C GLN A 116 20.09 41.49 1.34
N GLN A 117 19.19 41.77 0.38
CA GLN A 117 18.71 43.11 0.12
C GLN A 117 18.00 43.72 1.34
N LEU A 118 17.14 42.95 2.00
CA LEU A 118 16.46 43.39 3.23
C LEU A 118 17.46 43.72 4.34
N GLU A 119 18.50 42.92 4.53
CA GLU A 119 19.51 43.22 5.56
C GLU A 119 20.34 44.46 5.21
N ARG A 120 20.64 44.71 3.92
CA ARG A 120 21.27 45.97 3.47
C ARG A 120 20.38 47.17 3.78
N LEU A 121 19.09 47.11 3.40
CA LEU A 121 18.13 48.18 3.71
C LEU A 121 17.99 48.40 5.22
N ARG A 122 18.01 47.33 6.01
CA ARG A 122 18.00 47.41 7.48
C ARG A 122 19.25 48.12 8.02
N GLN A 123 20.42 47.85 7.46
CA GLN A 123 21.66 48.55 7.82
C GLN A 123 21.60 50.03 7.41
N ASP A 124 21.11 50.34 6.23
CA ASP A 124 20.93 51.71 5.76
C ASP A 124 19.97 52.50 6.64
N MET A 125 18.84 51.90 7.04
CA MET A 125 17.92 52.51 8.03
C MET A 125 18.58 52.72 9.40
N LYS A 126 19.46 51.80 9.86
CA LYS A 126 20.24 52.01 11.10
C LYS A 126 21.18 53.20 10.95
N VAL A 127 21.85 53.35 9.81
CA VAL A 127 22.75 54.48 9.52
C VAL A 127 21.97 55.80 9.43
N GLN A 128 20.81 55.82 8.77
CA GLN A 128 19.93 57.00 8.74
C GLN A 128 19.47 57.39 10.14
N LYS A 129 19.04 56.42 10.96
CA LYS A 129 18.64 56.66 12.35
C LYS A 129 19.79 57.18 13.22
N LEU A 130 21.03 56.71 13.00
CA LEU A 130 22.22 57.27 13.67
C LEU A 130 22.50 58.70 13.20
N LYS A 131 22.37 59.01 11.90
CA LYS A 131 22.51 60.37 11.38
C LYS A 131 21.47 61.31 11.99
N GLU A 132 20.20 60.90 12.08
CA GLU A 132 19.14 61.68 12.75
C GLU A 132 19.40 61.90 14.25
N GLN A 133 20.00 60.92 14.93
CA GLN A 133 20.43 61.07 16.32
C GLN A 133 21.60 62.06 16.48
N VAL A 134 22.56 62.07 15.54
CA VAL A 134 23.67 63.04 15.53
C VAL A 134 23.17 64.45 15.28
N TRP A 135 22.27 64.66 14.29
CA TRP A 135 21.61 65.96 14.07
C TRP A 135 20.84 66.47 15.29
N ARG A 136 20.30 65.58 16.13
CA ARG A 136 19.61 65.94 17.38
C ARG A 136 20.57 66.40 18.49
N VAL A 137 21.83 65.96 18.49
CA VAL A 137 22.83 66.36 19.49
C VAL A 137 23.35 67.79 19.25
N ASP A 138 23.35 68.26 18.01
CA ASP A 138 23.75 69.64 17.67
C ASP A 138 22.66 70.69 17.95
N LEU A 139 21.43 70.26 18.31
CA LEU A 139 20.29 71.13 18.62
C LEU A 139 19.61 70.74 19.94
N GLY A 140 20.33 70.88 21.06
CA GLY A 140 19.73 71.18 22.37
C GLY A 140 19.32 70.02 23.29
N GLY A 141 19.94 69.98 24.47
CA GLY A 141 19.24 69.90 25.78
C GLY A 141 18.58 68.57 26.24
N LYS A 142 19.24 67.94 27.22
CA LYS A 142 18.69 67.21 28.40
C LYS A 142 17.79 65.94 28.23
N GLU A 143 18.26 64.91 28.94
CA GLU A 143 17.51 63.84 29.67
C GLU A 143 17.44 62.40 29.11
N ARG A 144 18.15 61.52 29.85
CA ARG A 144 17.92 60.13 30.26
C ARG A 144 17.44 59.09 29.22
N TRP A 145 18.38 58.23 28.83
CA TRP A 145 18.17 57.05 27.98
C TRP A 145 17.93 55.78 28.81
N HIS A 146 16.79 55.12 28.63
CA HIS A 146 16.68 53.67 28.85
C HIS A 146 16.54 52.99 27.49
N ARG A 147 17.51 52.13 27.17
CA ARG A 147 17.58 51.29 25.97
C ARG A 147 16.85 49.99 26.25
N HIS A 148 15.90 49.60 25.40
CA HIS A 148 15.67 48.18 25.09
C HIS A 148 15.36 48.03 23.59
N ALA A 149 16.07 47.10 22.97
CA ALA A 149 15.94 46.73 21.57
C ALA A 149 14.90 45.61 21.41
N PRO A 150 14.07 45.57 20.35
CA PRO A 150 13.28 44.40 20.04
C PRO A 150 14.13 43.37 19.30
N LEU A 151 14.25 42.20 19.92
CA LEU A 151 14.66 40.96 19.28
C LEU A 151 13.62 40.54 18.23
N ALA A 152 14.11 39.74 17.31
CA ALA A 152 13.44 39.30 16.11
C ALA A 152 12.69 37.97 16.38
N TRP A 153 11.57 37.75 15.65
CA TRP A 153 10.92 36.45 15.31
C TRP A 153 9.94 35.93 16.38
N THR A 154 8.82 35.25 16.05
CA THR A 154 8.72 34.04 15.22
C THR A 154 7.34 33.82 14.59
N SER A 155 7.34 33.34 13.35
CA SER A 155 6.25 32.56 12.76
C SER A 155 6.17 31.21 13.49
N SER A 156 4.97 30.84 13.95
CA SER A 156 4.68 29.67 14.80
C SER A 156 4.75 28.33 14.06
N VAL A 157 5.93 27.98 13.54
CA VAL A 157 6.27 26.57 13.34
C VAL A 157 6.76 26.07 14.69
N LEU A 158 6.07 25.09 15.29
CA LEU A 158 6.56 24.39 16.49
C LEU A 158 7.91 23.75 16.15
N LEU A 159 9.00 24.47 16.43
CA LEU A 159 10.36 23.99 16.24
C LEU A 159 10.59 22.88 17.28
N LEU A 160 10.44 21.63 16.87
CA LEU A 160 10.76 20.45 17.70
C LEU A 160 12.27 20.29 17.95
N CYS A 161 13.09 21.21 17.43
CA CYS A 161 14.52 21.07 17.30
C CYS A 161 15.22 22.42 17.30
N LYS A 162 16.29 22.58 18.10
CA LYS A 162 17.23 23.69 17.99
C LYS A 162 18.62 23.15 17.66
N CYS A 163 19.20 23.57 16.53
CA CYS A 163 20.51 23.11 16.08
C CYS A 163 21.57 24.22 16.16
N GLU A 164 22.71 23.92 16.77
CA GLU A 164 23.89 24.78 16.82
C GLU A 164 25.13 23.98 16.40
N CYS A 165 25.86 24.46 15.40
CA CYS A 165 27.09 23.83 14.87
C CYS A 165 26.93 22.33 14.51
N GLY A 166 25.79 21.93 13.96
CA GLY A 166 25.52 20.55 13.54
C GLY A 166 25.10 19.60 14.67
N LYS A 167 24.95 20.09 15.90
CA LYS A 167 24.34 19.36 17.01
C LYS A 167 22.94 19.92 17.28
N CYS A 168 21.96 19.04 17.29
CA CYS A 168 20.56 19.39 17.53
C CYS A 168 20.09 18.95 18.91
N THR A 169 19.27 19.79 19.55
CA THR A 169 18.58 19.51 20.81
C THR A 169 17.10 19.42 20.54
N CYS A 170 16.48 18.30 20.90
CA CYS A 170 15.05 18.07 20.70
C CYS A 170 14.22 18.69 21.81
N TYR A 171 13.03 19.18 21.45
CA TYR A 171 12.10 19.86 22.35
C TYR A 171 10.77 19.10 22.48
N PRO A 172 10.18 19.08 23.67
CA PRO A 172 10.67 19.66 24.92
C PRO A 172 11.87 18.88 25.50
N PRO A 173 12.85 19.57 26.13
CA PRO A 173 14.05 18.92 26.66
C PRO A 173 13.68 17.93 27.77
N GLY A 174 14.19 16.71 27.67
CA GLY A 174 13.89 15.62 28.61
C GLY A 174 12.79 14.66 28.14
N ASP A 175 12.03 15.02 27.10
CA ASP A 175 11.13 14.06 26.45
C ASP A 175 11.94 13.14 25.53
N ARG A 176 12.03 11.87 25.91
CA ARG A 176 12.79 10.85 25.17
C ARG A 176 12.07 10.37 23.90
N ARG A 177 10.80 10.74 23.71
CA ARG A 177 9.99 10.33 22.55
C ARG A 177 10.29 11.13 21.30
N VAL A 178 10.97 12.28 21.43
CA VAL A 178 11.48 13.07 20.29
C VAL A 178 12.98 12.86 20.18
N TYR A 179 13.44 12.29 19.07
CA TYR A 179 14.82 11.89 18.91
C TYR A 179 15.26 11.90 17.43
N GLY A 180 16.52 11.56 17.20
CA GLY A 180 17.15 11.63 15.88
C GLY A 180 18.21 12.73 15.80
N LYS A 181 19.00 12.73 14.73
CA LYS A 181 20.12 13.69 14.58
C LYS A 181 19.61 15.12 14.40
N THR A 182 18.45 15.25 13.81
CA THR A 182 17.73 16.48 13.50
C THR A 182 16.37 16.56 14.20
N CYS A 183 16.11 15.67 15.17
CA CYS A 183 14.81 15.50 15.85
C CYS A 183 13.67 15.18 14.87
N GLU A 184 14.00 14.37 13.88
CA GLU A 184 13.11 13.91 12.82
C GLU A 184 12.09 12.86 13.29
N CYS A 185 12.35 12.20 14.42
CA CYS A 185 11.47 11.19 14.99
C CYS A 185 10.67 11.76 16.17
N ASP A 186 9.37 11.49 16.17
CA ASP A 186 8.44 11.91 17.21
C ASP A 186 7.42 10.80 17.51
N ASP A 187 7.72 9.99 18.53
CA ASP A 187 6.91 8.85 18.92
C ASP A 187 5.61 9.24 19.65
N ARG A 188 5.43 10.52 20.00
CA ARG A 188 4.14 11.00 20.55
C ARG A 188 3.01 10.83 19.54
N ARG A 189 3.33 10.75 18.25
CA ARG A 189 2.36 10.52 17.16
C ARG A 189 1.74 9.12 17.18
N CYS A 190 2.36 8.19 17.90
CA CYS A 190 1.84 6.84 18.08
C CYS A 190 0.90 6.71 19.28
N GLU A 191 0.74 7.77 20.07
CA GLU A 191 -0.12 7.78 21.26
C GLU A 191 -1.57 8.08 20.83
N GLY A 192 -2.50 7.21 21.23
CA GLY A 192 -3.93 7.44 21.07
C GLY A 192 -4.45 8.52 22.03
N LEU A 193 -5.71 8.91 21.86
CA LEU A 193 -6.38 9.87 22.76
C LEU A 193 -6.43 9.40 24.22
N ASP A 194 -6.38 8.08 24.43
CA ASP A 194 -6.38 7.41 25.72
C ASP A 194 -4.98 7.23 26.33
N GLY A 195 -3.94 7.73 25.65
CA GLY A 195 -2.54 7.58 26.08
C GLY A 195 -1.91 6.25 25.67
N THR A 196 -2.64 5.36 24.99
CA THR A 196 -2.12 4.03 24.63
C THR A 196 -1.29 4.11 23.36
N VAL A 197 -0.04 3.66 23.43
CA VAL A 197 0.84 3.63 22.26
C VAL A 197 0.42 2.50 21.32
N CYS A 198 0.18 2.83 20.05
CA CYS A 198 -0.23 1.89 19.01
C CYS A 198 -1.39 0.98 19.42
N GLY A 199 -2.36 1.55 20.16
CA GLY A 199 -3.54 0.83 20.63
C GLY A 199 -3.23 -0.38 21.52
N GLY A 200 -2.00 -0.50 22.04
CA GLY A 200 -1.53 -1.68 22.76
C GLY A 200 -1.24 -2.90 21.88
N HIS A 201 -1.26 -2.76 20.56
CA HIS A 201 -1.15 -3.86 19.58
C HIS A 201 -0.02 -3.64 18.57
N GLY A 202 1.06 -3.01 19.00
CA GLY A 202 2.19 -2.69 18.15
C GLY A 202 3.29 -1.94 18.88
N THR A 203 4.36 -1.68 18.15
CA THR A 203 5.50 -0.89 18.63
C THR A 203 5.63 0.38 17.80
N CYS A 204 5.89 1.51 18.45
CA CYS A 204 6.16 2.77 17.74
C CYS A 204 7.60 2.77 17.20
N SER A 205 7.76 3.22 15.96
CA SER A 205 9.04 3.40 15.30
C SER A 205 9.04 4.74 14.56
N CYS A 206 9.70 5.75 15.14
CA CYS A 206 9.84 7.08 14.56
C CYS A 206 8.48 7.69 14.16
N GLY A 207 7.55 7.70 15.11
CA GLY A 207 6.19 8.23 14.92
C GLY A 207 5.23 7.38 14.07
N HIS A 208 5.62 6.15 13.72
CA HIS A 208 4.76 5.21 12.99
C HIS A 208 4.60 3.91 13.75
N CYS A 209 3.37 3.40 13.84
CA CYS A 209 3.10 2.14 14.49
C CYS A 209 3.41 0.95 13.58
N VAL A 210 4.22 0.03 14.09
CA VAL A 210 4.43 -1.30 13.53
C VAL A 210 3.49 -2.26 14.23
N CYS A 211 2.40 -2.63 13.56
CA CYS A 211 1.35 -3.46 14.17
C CYS A 211 1.74 -4.91 14.30
N GLU A 212 1.30 -5.51 15.41
CA GLU A 212 1.39 -6.95 15.64
C GLU A 212 0.53 -7.74 14.64
N THR A 213 0.82 -9.04 14.53
CA THR A 213 0.09 -9.91 13.61
C THR A 213 -1.39 -9.93 13.98
N GLY A 214 -2.24 -9.64 12.98
CA GLY A 214 -3.69 -9.61 13.18
C GLY A 214 -4.25 -8.23 13.53
N TRP A 215 -3.43 -7.18 13.58
CA TRP A 215 -3.87 -5.80 13.78
C TRP A 215 -3.47 -4.89 12.62
N PHE A 216 -4.19 -3.78 12.44
CA PHE A 216 -3.89 -2.76 11.44
C PHE A 216 -4.51 -1.40 11.80
N GLY A 217 -4.20 -0.38 10.99
CA GLY A 217 -4.58 1.01 11.23
C GLY A 217 -3.38 1.85 11.67
N LYS A 218 -3.54 3.18 11.61
CA LYS A 218 -2.48 4.16 11.97
C LYS A 218 -1.90 3.91 13.38
N LEU A 219 -2.76 3.52 14.31
CA LEU A 219 -2.44 3.21 15.69
C LEU A 219 -2.72 1.75 16.03
N CYS A 220 -2.75 0.84 15.04
CA CYS A 220 -3.06 -0.59 15.24
C CYS A 220 -4.40 -0.85 15.95
N GLN A 221 -5.37 0.06 15.80
CA GLN A 221 -6.62 0.05 16.55
C GLN A 221 -7.69 -0.90 15.98
N HIS A 222 -7.44 -1.51 14.82
CA HIS A 222 -8.39 -2.40 14.15
C HIS A 222 -7.89 -3.86 14.11
N PRO A 223 -8.69 -4.84 14.58
CA PRO A 223 -8.36 -6.25 14.42
C PRO A 223 -8.65 -6.69 12.98
N ARG A 224 -7.75 -7.45 12.36
CA ARG A 224 -7.94 -8.01 11.00
C ARG A 224 -9.03 -9.08 10.96
N LYS A 225 -9.13 -9.90 12.01
CA LYS A 225 -10.19 -10.89 12.14
C LYS A 225 -11.40 -10.25 12.81
N CYS A 226 -12.56 -10.46 12.19
CA CYS A 226 -13.80 -9.96 12.73
C CYS A 226 -14.63 -11.10 13.33
N ASN A 227 -14.98 -10.96 14.61
CA ASN A 227 -15.74 -11.96 15.37
C ASN A 227 -17.25 -11.63 15.43
N MET A 228 -17.77 -10.94 14.42
CA MET A 228 -19.19 -10.60 14.27
C MET A 228 -19.64 -10.85 12.84
N THR A 229 -20.96 -10.95 12.62
CA THR A 229 -21.50 -11.10 11.27
C THR A 229 -21.42 -9.79 10.48
N GLU A 230 -21.56 -9.87 9.17
CA GLU A 230 -21.53 -8.69 8.31
C GLU A 230 -22.68 -7.72 8.63
N GLU A 231 -23.87 -8.24 8.93
CA GLU A 231 -25.04 -7.45 9.31
C GLU A 231 -24.83 -6.74 10.65
N GLN A 232 -24.27 -7.45 11.64
CA GLN A 232 -23.93 -6.86 12.94
C GLN A 232 -22.90 -5.74 12.77
N SER A 233 -21.84 -5.99 12.00
CA SER A 233 -20.83 -4.97 11.69
C SER A 233 -21.45 -3.75 11.03
N LYS A 234 -22.26 -3.96 9.99
CA LYS A 234 -22.92 -2.86 9.24
C LYS A 234 -23.82 -2.02 10.15
N SER A 235 -24.62 -2.65 10.99
CA SER A 235 -25.55 -1.94 11.90
C SER A 235 -24.86 -0.99 12.88
N LEU A 236 -23.61 -1.24 13.24
CA LEU A 236 -22.82 -0.38 14.14
C LEU A 236 -22.15 0.80 13.41
N CYS A 237 -22.08 0.74 12.08
CA CYS A 237 -21.48 1.76 11.24
C CYS A 237 -22.53 2.61 10.49
N GLU A 238 -23.81 2.32 10.67
CA GLU A 238 -24.90 2.95 9.94
C GLU A 238 -25.35 4.22 10.69
N SER A 239 -25.28 5.37 10.01
CA SER A 239 -25.77 6.64 10.53
C SER A 239 -27.30 6.65 10.59
N ALA A 240 -27.89 7.65 11.26
CA ALA A 240 -29.35 7.77 11.42
C ALA A 240 -30.11 7.79 10.08
N ASP A 241 -29.48 8.27 9.00
CA ASP A 241 -30.03 8.31 7.64
C ASP A 241 -29.88 7.00 6.87
N GLY A 242 -29.38 5.94 7.49
CA GLY A 242 -29.18 4.63 6.88
C GLY A 242 -27.91 4.51 6.01
N ILE A 243 -27.00 5.48 6.13
CA ILE A 243 -25.77 5.55 5.33
C ILE A 243 -24.61 5.00 6.15
N LEU A 244 -23.90 4.00 5.63
CA LEU A 244 -22.71 3.45 6.26
C LEU A 244 -21.57 4.48 6.27
N CYS A 245 -21.02 4.75 7.44
CA CYS A 245 -19.89 5.66 7.66
C CYS A 245 -20.07 7.01 6.94
N SER A 246 -21.31 7.51 6.92
CA SER A 246 -21.73 8.75 6.25
C SER A 246 -21.32 8.85 4.78
N GLY A 247 -21.00 7.73 4.13
CA GLY A 247 -20.50 7.67 2.75
C GLY A 247 -19.04 8.15 2.58
N LYS A 248 -18.35 8.52 3.67
CA LYS A 248 -16.97 9.06 3.64
C LYS A 248 -15.92 8.06 4.14
N GLY A 249 -16.29 6.78 4.20
CA GLY A 249 -15.42 5.73 4.72
C GLY A 249 -15.93 4.33 4.47
N SER A 250 -15.26 3.36 5.09
CA SER A 250 -15.61 1.94 5.03
C SER A 250 -15.87 1.39 6.42
N CYS A 251 -16.84 0.49 6.55
CA CYS A 251 -17.13 -0.18 7.82
C CYS A 251 -16.27 -1.43 7.95
N HIS A 252 -15.55 -1.55 9.06
CA HIS A 252 -14.79 -2.74 9.41
C HIS A 252 -15.04 -3.14 10.86
N CYS A 253 -15.69 -4.29 11.05
CA CYS A 253 -15.96 -4.88 12.35
C CYS A 253 -16.65 -3.93 13.35
N GLY A 254 -17.68 -3.24 12.86
CA GLY A 254 -18.47 -2.29 13.63
C GLY A 254 -17.78 -0.96 13.92
N LYS A 255 -16.67 -0.65 13.23
CA LYS A 255 -16.00 0.65 13.30
C LYS A 255 -15.81 1.22 11.90
N CYS A 256 -16.06 2.51 11.75
CA CYS A 256 -15.74 3.19 10.50
C CYS A 256 -14.25 3.49 10.38
N ILE A 257 -13.75 3.30 9.18
CA ILE A 257 -12.41 3.70 8.74
C ILE A 257 -12.64 4.79 7.69
N CYS A 258 -12.44 6.05 8.09
CA CYS A 258 -12.63 7.21 7.24
C CYS A 258 -11.58 7.27 6.13
N SER A 259 -11.94 7.88 5.00
CA SER A 259 -11.07 7.97 3.83
C SER A 259 -9.75 8.65 4.16
N ALA A 260 -8.63 7.98 3.86
CA ALA A 260 -7.29 8.51 4.13
C ALA A 260 -6.92 9.71 3.23
N GLU A 261 -7.60 9.85 2.09
CA GLU A 261 -7.40 10.98 1.16
C GLU A 261 -7.96 12.30 1.72
N GLU A 262 -8.86 12.21 2.70
CA GLU A 262 -9.54 13.36 3.29
C GLU A 262 -9.22 13.48 4.78
N TRP A 263 -8.03 13.96 5.10
CA TRP A 263 -7.54 14.10 6.49
C TRP A 263 -8.42 14.98 7.39
N TYR A 264 -9.27 15.82 6.80
CA TYR A 264 -10.25 16.68 7.45
C TYR A 264 -11.57 15.96 7.76
N ILE A 265 -11.73 14.68 7.39
CA ILE A 265 -12.88 13.86 7.77
C ILE A 265 -12.55 13.02 9.00
N SER A 266 -13.39 13.14 10.02
CA SER A 266 -13.21 12.46 11.30
C SER A 266 -14.54 12.02 11.93
N GLY A 267 -14.50 11.53 13.17
CA GLY A 267 -15.68 11.02 13.89
C GLY A 267 -15.83 9.50 13.79
N GLU A 268 -16.64 8.94 14.71
CA GLU A 268 -16.87 7.49 14.79
C GLU A 268 -17.62 6.94 13.57
N LEU A 269 -18.42 7.78 12.91
CA LEU A 269 -19.18 7.48 11.70
C LEU A 269 -18.71 8.28 10.47
N CYS A 270 -17.52 8.89 10.53
CA CYS A 270 -16.98 9.73 9.46
C CYS A 270 -17.90 10.88 9.03
N ASP A 271 -18.67 11.41 9.97
CA ASP A 271 -19.66 12.48 9.80
C ASP A 271 -19.06 13.87 10.02
N CYS A 272 -17.94 13.99 10.71
CA CYS A 272 -17.26 15.26 10.95
C CYS A 272 -16.43 15.67 9.73
N ASP A 273 -16.65 16.88 9.22
CA ASP A 273 -15.88 17.48 8.13
C ASP A 273 -15.31 18.82 8.59
N ASP A 274 -13.99 18.90 8.80
CA ASP A 274 -13.37 20.09 9.36
C ASP A 274 -13.46 21.32 8.43
N ARG A 275 -13.84 21.11 7.16
CA ARG A 275 -14.09 22.20 6.21
C ARG A 275 -15.39 22.96 6.49
N ASP A 276 -16.28 22.37 7.28
CA ASP A 276 -17.58 22.93 7.68
C ASP A 276 -17.45 23.86 8.89
N CYS A 277 -16.29 23.92 9.54
CA CYS A 277 -16.02 24.91 10.59
C CYS A 277 -16.14 26.36 10.07
N ASP A 278 -16.47 27.26 10.99
CA ASP A 278 -16.61 28.68 10.72
C ASP A 278 -15.33 29.30 10.13
N LYS A 279 -15.54 30.23 9.20
CA LYS A 279 -14.46 30.90 8.45
C LYS A 279 -14.60 32.41 8.59
N HIS A 280 -13.46 33.07 8.80
CA HIS A 280 -13.33 34.52 8.67
C HIS A 280 -12.27 34.81 7.60
N ASP A 281 -12.57 35.74 6.68
CA ASP A 281 -11.71 36.05 5.52
C ASP A 281 -11.28 34.81 4.71
N GLY A 282 -12.12 33.78 4.67
CA GLY A 282 -11.89 32.54 3.92
C GLY A 282 -10.99 31.51 4.62
N LEU A 283 -10.53 31.78 5.84
CA LEU A 283 -9.70 30.87 6.64
C LEU A 283 -10.52 30.17 7.72
N ILE A 284 -10.45 28.83 7.77
CA ILE A 284 -11.05 28.01 8.82
C ILE A 284 -10.45 28.38 10.17
N CYS A 285 -11.31 28.70 11.14
CA CYS A 285 -10.90 29.17 12.47
C CYS A 285 -9.86 30.30 12.45
N THR A 286 -9.83 31.10 11.36
CA THR A 286 -8.83 32.16 11.10
C THR A 286 -7.36 31.70 11.20
N GLY A 287 -7.11 30.37 11.23
CA GLY A 287 -5.81 29.80 11.55
C GLY A 287 -5.36 29.99 13.01
N ASN A 288 -6.25 30.42 13.91
CA ASN A 288 -6.00 30.68 15.33
C ASN A 288 -6.70 29.67 16.27
N GLY A 289 -7.14 28.55 15.72
CA GLY A 289 -7.84 27.50 16.44
C GLY A 289 -7.79 26.19 15.67
N ILE A 290 -8.26 25.13 16.33
CA ILE A 290 -8.38 23.80 15.74
C ILE A 290 -9.86 23.55 15.48
N CYS A 291 -10.20 23.07 14.29
CA CYS A 291 -11.56 22.63 14.03
C CYS A 291 -11.82 21.30 14.75
N SER A 292 -12.91 21.26 15.50
CA SER A 292 -13.39 20.11 16.26
C SER A 292 -14.83 19.85 15.81
N CYS A 293 -14.99 19.09 14.72
CA CYS A 293 -16.28 18.67 14.17
C CYS A 293 -17.31 19.81 14.03
N GLY A 294 -16.95 20.87 13.29
CA GLY A 294 -17.82 22.02 13.04
C GLY A 294 -17.74 23.14 14.08
N ASN A 295 -16.96 22.98 15.15
CA ASN A 295 -16.71 24.05 16.11
C ASN A 295 -15.21 24.40 16.19
N CYS A 296 -14.88 25.70 16.16
CA CYS A 296 -13.50 26.13 16.35
C CYS A 296 -13.11 26.17 17.82
N GLU A 297 -12.10 25.38 18.19
CA GLU A 297 -11.42 25.46 19.48
C GLU A 297 -10.28 26.49 19.37
N CYS A 298 -10.55 27.71 19.83
CA CYS A 298 -9.60 28.80 19.75
C CYS A 298 -8.39 28.58 20.66
N TRP A 299 -7.21 28.94 20.17
CA TRP A 299 -6.00 28.97 20.97
C TRP A 299 -6.06 30.08 22.03
N ASP A 300 -5.23 29.96 23.05
CA ASP A 300 -5.16 30.92 24.15
C ASP A 300 -5.02 32.37 23.64
N GLY A 301 -5.90 33.25 24.12
CA GLY A 301 -5.97 34.65 23.73
C GLY A 301 -6.83 34.94 22.50
N TRP A 302 -7.39 33.93 21.84
CA TRP A 302 -8.34 34.08 20.74
C TRP A 302 -9.77 33.69 21.15
N ASN A 303 -10.76 34.33 20.54
CA ASN A 303 -12.18 34.06 20.75
C ASN A 303 -12.99 34.41 19.49
N GLY A 304 -14.30 34.19 19.53
CA GLY A 304 -15.19 34.28 18.37
C GLY A 304 -15.43 32.88 17.78
N ASN A 305 -16.50 32.76 16.99
CA ASN A 305 -16.89 31.45 16.43
C ASN A 305 -15.87 30.94 15.42
N ALA A 306 -15.16 31.85 14.73
CA ALA A 306 -14.07 31.54 13.82
C ALA A 306 -12.70 31.91 14.41
N CYS A 307 -12.57 32.13 15.73
CA CYS A 307 -11.34 32.59 16.38
C CYS A 307 -10.73 33.87 15.79
N GLU A 308 -11.59 34.80 15.39
CA GLU A 308 -11.23 36.04 14.71
C GLU A 308 -10.91 37.21 15.67
N ILE A 309 -11.21 37.05 16.97
CA ILE A 309 -11.06 38.11 17.98
C ILE A 309 -9.86 37.82 18.87
N TRP A 310 -8.85 38.70 18.85
CA TRP A 310 -7.74 38.67 19.81
C TRP A 310 -8.11 39.40 21.11
N LEU A 311 -8.05 38.71 22.24
CA LEU A 311 -8.44 39.22 23.56
C LEU A 311 -7.31 39.86 24.36
N GLY A 312 -6.06 39.76 23.89
CA GLY A 312 -4.88 40.46 24.41
C GLY A 312 -4.86 40.68 25.92
N THR A 313 -4.26 39.77 26.69
CA THR A 313 -3.85 40.14 28.05
C THR A 313 -2.70 41.13 27.96
N GLU A 314 -2.95 42.38 28.37
CA GLU A 314 -1.88 43.33 28.68
C GLU A 314 -0.88 42.64 29.63
N TYR A 315 0.38 42.54 29.18
CA TYR A 315 1.47 42.00 29.99
C TYR A 315 1.70 42.95 31.20
N PRO A 316 1.65 42.46 32.46
CA PRO A 316 2.13 43.23 33.60
C PRO A 316 3.64 43.47 33.56
#